data_AF-A0A3P7IQU0-F1
#
_entry.id   AF-A0A3P7IQU0-F1
#
_cell.length_a   1.000
_cell.length_b   1.000
_cell.length_c   1.000
_cell.angle_alpha   90.00
_cell.angle_beta   90.00
_cell.angle_gamma   90.00
#
_symmetry.space_group_name_H-M   'P 1'
#
loop_
_entity.id
_entity.type
_entity.pdbx_description
1 polymer ?
#
loop_
_entity_poly.entity_id
_entity_poly.type
_entity_poly.pdbx_seq_one_letter_code
_entity_poly.pdbx_strand_id
1 'polypeptide(L)'
;MRCNIRRIFTFAFGAFGATLVLLSLPRDNFGREWDESPKSSELQSQSAFVGKDAAFRNARAGPQMSFQKQPNPPNFPAYVNRILLNKLHNFLNGRDLVAMAASECHENTTLAEYWMKTKQKSVPTRDSWEKFYAQIGTCSVYNNDQTVDDLLADLNTATIKAVHIMDGGTQAKLVFTFENDKQAVFKPMRFGRDYESDPNHFYFSDFERHNAEIATFHLDRVLGFRRAVPTVGRIVNMTSELYEKAEKKLKKTFFISPGELITEKQLLPYGVILCDLLHNTRTSKNHCFVSRCDYYCDTTHAICGLPDLKEGSVQVFLPDESVVPRRHNRSPYRRTYSKKNQVAEWQSNMNYCTDKVKVKKQYAHGRKLLDLIDLHILDYLIGKEN
;
A
#
# COMPACT_ATOMS: atom_id res chain seq x y z
N MET A 1 -12.34 -72.60 -5.90
CA MET A 1 -12.55 -71.17 -5.56
C MET A 1 -11.57 -70.36 -6.40
N ARG A 2 -11.92 -69.83 -7.57
CA ARG A 2 -12.73 -68.61 -7.82
C ARG A 2 -12.33 -67.41 -6.95
N CYS A 3 -12.02 -66.32 -7.66
CA CYS A 3 -12.02 -64.90 -7.27
C CYS A 3 -10.71 -64.22 -6.82
N ASN A 4 -10.14 -63.49 -7.80
CA ASN A 4 -9.69 -62.09 -7.72
C ASN A 4 -8.31 -61.75 -7.13
N ILE A 5 -7.27 -62.24 -7.80
CA ILE A 5 -5.92 -61.60 -7.84
C ILE A 5 -5.87 -60.33 -8.73
N ARG A 6 -6.99 -59.96 -9.38
CA ARG A 6 -7.10 -58.80 -10.28
C ARG A 6 -7.29 -57.43 -9.60
N ARG A 7 -7.31 -57.35 -8.26
CA ARG A 7 -7.52 -56.07 -7.53
C ARG A 7 -6.32 -55.57 -6.71
N ILE A 8 -5.26 -56.36 -6.55
CA ILE A 8 -4.06 -55.94 -5.79
C ILE A 8 -2.98 -55.38 -6.74
N PHE A 9 -2.94 -55.82 -8.00
CA PHE A 9 -2.00 -55.28 -8.99
C PHE A 9 -2.39 -53.92 -9.59
N THR A 10 -3.64 -53.49 -9.46
CA THR A 10 -4.14 -52.21 -9.99
C THR A 10 -3.97 -51.04 -9.03
N PHE A 11 -3.71 -51.27 -7.74
CA PHE A 11 -3.46 -50.20 -6.76
C PHE A 11 -1.96 -49.87 -6.58
N ALA A 12 -1.05 -50.80 -6.90
CA ALA A 12 0.39 -50.57 -6.77
C ALA A 12 1.01 -49.77 -7.93
N PHE A 13 0.39 -49.76 -9.13
CA PHE A 13 0.88 -48.98 -10.28
C PHE A 13 0.27 -47.59 -10.42
N GLY A 14 -0.86 -47.31 -9.77
CA GLY A 14 -1.49 -45.98 -9.76
C GLY A 14 -0.80 -44.97 -8.85
N ALA A 15 -0.16 -45.43 -7.76
CA ALA A 15 0.50 -44.56 -6.79
C ALA A 15 2.01 -44.33 -7.05
N PHE A 16 2.64 -45.15 -7.90
CA PHE A 16 4.05 -44.97 -8.30
C PHE A 16 4.20 -44.35 -9.71
N GLY A 17 3.18 -44.41 -10.56
CA GLY A 17 3.18 -43.78 -11.89
C GLY A 17 2.93 -42.26 -11.86
N ALA A 18 2.18 -41.75 -10.88
CA ALA A 18 1.87 -40.32 -10.78
C ALA A 18 3.05 -39.49 -10.23
N THR A 19 3.95 -40.10 -9.46
CA THR A 19 5.09 -39.41 -8.83
C THR A 19 6.34 -39.36 -9.72
N LEU A 20 6.45 -40.25 -10.72
CA LEU A 20 7.58 -40.29 -11.65
C LEU A 20 7.36 -39.45 -12.93
N VAL A 21 6.12 -39.16 -13.29
CA VAL A 21 5.79 -38.23 -14.41
C VAL A 21 5.95 -36.76 -13.99
N LEU A 22 5.88 -36.44 -12.70
CA LEU A 22 6.15 -35.09 -12.18
C LEU A 22 7.65 -34.79 -11.98
N LEU A 23 8.54 -35.80 -12.07
CA LEU A 23 9.99 -35.65 -11.91
C LEU A 23 10.77 -35.76 -13.24
N SER A 24 10.08 -35.91 -14.37
CA SER A 24 10.68 -36.04 -15.71
C SER A 24 10.24 -34.95 -16.70
N LEU A 25 9.58 -33.89 -16.22
CA LEU A 25 9.34 -32.68 -17.02
C LEU A 25 10.60 -31.81 -17.02
N PRO A 26 11.10 -31.37 -18.19
CA PRO A 26 12.21 -30.42 -18.29
C PRO A 26 11.87 -29.15 -17.52
N ARG A 27 12.77 -28.76 -16.62
CA ARG A 27 12.64 -27.55 -15.78
C ARG A 27 13.13 -26.30 -16.54
N ASP A 28 12.72 -26.17 -17.79
CA ASP A 28 13.02 -25.04 -18.66
C ASP A 28 11.70 -24.61 -19.32
N ASN A 29 10.97 -23.70 -18.67
CA ASN A 29 10.03 -22.72 -19.26
C ASN A 29 9.23 -21.94 -18.21
N PHE A 30 9.84 -21.61 -17.05
CA PHE A 30 9.33 -20.53 -16.21
C PHE A 30 9.86 -19.20 -16.76
N GLY A 31 9.29 -18.76 -17.89
CA GLY A 31 9.74 -17.54 -18.56
C GLY A 31 9.41 -17.53 -20.05
N ARG A 32 8.14 -17.62 -20.41
CA ARG A 32 7.62 -17.18 -21.72
C ARG A 32 6.09 -17.17 -21.73
N GLU A 33 5.50 -16.28 -20.93
CA GLU A 33 4.08 -15.90 -21.05
C GLU A 33 3.94 -14.37 -20.98
N TRP A 34 4.86 -13.66 -21.64
CA TRP A 34 4.79 -12.22 -21.86
C TRP A 34 5.14 -11.80 -23.30
N ASP A 35 5.34 -12.75 -24.22
CA ASP A 35 5.99 -12.46 -25.52
C ASP A 35 5.07 -12.36 -26.75
N GLU A 36 3.75 -12.56 -26.66
CA GLU A 36 2.89 -12.34 -27.84
C GLU A 36 1.62 -11.55 -27.50
N SER A 37 1.66 -10.25 -27.78
CA SER A 37 0.46 -9.44 -28.03
C SER A 37 0.19 -9.39 -29.54
N PRO A 38 -1.08 -9.38 -29.98
CA PRO A 38 -1.41 -9.32 -31.41
C PRO A 38 -0.88 -8.03 -32.05
N LYS A 39 -0.27 -8.18 -33.22
CA LYS A 39 0.30 -7.08 -34.01
C LYS A 39 -0.79 -6.09 -34.41
N SER A 40 -0.74 -4.88 -33.87
CA SER A 40 -1.31 -3.68 -34.48
C SER A 40 -0.18 -2.79 -34.96
N SER A 41 -0.12 -2.61 -36.27
CA SER A 41 0.79 -1.71 -36.98
C SER A 41 0.51 -0.25 -36.62
N GLU A 42 1.49 0.44 -36.04
CA GLU A 42 1.81 1.85 -36.34
C GLU A 42 3.14 2.23 -35.65
N LEU A 43 4.23 1.97 -36.38
CA LEU A 43 5.44 2.79 -36.41
C LEU A 43 5.02 4.27 -36.63
N GLN A 44 5.69 5.32 -36.13
CA GLN A 44 7.12 5.57 -36.13
C GLN A 44 7.40 6.93 -35.45
N SER A 45 8.63 7.09 -34.95
CA SER A 45 9.35 8.36 -34.71
C SER A 45 9.09 9.09 -33.37
N GLN A 46 10.06 9.64 -32.65
CA GLN A 46 11.47 9.89 -32.95
C GLN A 46 12.23 10.15 -31.63
N SER A 47 13.55 10.06 -31.73
CA SER A 47 14.58 10.10 -30.69
C SER A 47 14.82 11.47 -30.03
N ALA A 48 15.23 11.39 -28.76
CA ALA A 48 16.28 12.13 -28.04
C ALA A 48 16.49 13.64 -28.30
N PHE A 49 16.32 14.45 -27.25
CA PHE A 49 17.18 15.61 -26.98
C PHE A 49 17.30 15.85 -25.46
N VAL A 50 18.54 15.85 -24.97
CA VAL A 50 18.94 16.22 -23.61
C VAL A 50 19.24 17.71 -23.60
N GLY A 51 18.58 18.46 -22.71
CA GLY A 51 18.83 19.89 -22.50
C GLY A 51 18.53 20.28 -21.07
N LYS A 52 19.54 20.79 -20.38
CA LYS A 52 19.49 21.36 -19.03
C LYS A 52 18.67 22.65 -19.05
N ASP A 53 17.67 22.76 -18.17
CA ASP A 53 17.35 24.02 -17.49
C ASP A 53 16.50 23.73 -16.25
N ALA A 54 17.02 24.20 -15.11
CA ALA A 54 16.43 24.06 -13.79
C ALA A 54 15.86 25.41 -13.36
N ALA A 55 14.53 25.54 -13.39
CA ALA A 55 13.71 26.36 -12.50
C ALA A 55 12.25 26.26 -13.00
N PHE A 56 11.29 26.15 -12.07
CA PHE A 56 9.85 25.97 -12.29
C PHE A 56 9.38 24.57 -12.70
N ARG A 57 9.54 23.59 -11.79
CA ARG A 57 8.60 22.46 -11.73
C ARG A 57 7.40 22.85 -10.89
N ASN A 58 6.43 23.53 -11.51
CA ASN A 58 5.06 23.42 -11.03
C ASN A 58 4.74 21.93 -10.96
N ALA A 59 4.16 21.47 -9.84
CA ALA A 59 3.73 20.10 -9.63
C ALA A 59 2.86 19.66 -10.81
N ARG A 60 3.46 19.00 -11.81
CA ARG A 60 2.74 18.43 -12.92
C ARG A 60 1.86 17.34 -12.33
N ALA A 61 0.55 17.57 -12.34
CA ALA A 61 -0.41 16.50 -12.15
C ALA A 61 -0.11 15.46 -13.25
N GLY A 62 0.52 14.35 -12.87
CA GLY A 62 0.79 13.25 -13.80
C GLY A 62 -0.52 12.74 -14.41
N PRO A 63 -0.48 12.14 -15.61
CA PRO A 63 -1.67 11.63 -16.28
C PRO A 63 -2.39 10.62 -15.37
N GLN A 64 -3.59 10.97 -14.92
CA GLN A 64 -4.37 10.21 -13.93
C GLN A 64 -5.09 8.98 -14.51
N MET A 65 -4.79 8.55 -15.75
CA MET A 65 -5.57 7.48 -16.39
C MET A 65 -4.77 6.49 -17.25
N SER A 66 -5.19 5.23 -17.09
CA SER A 66 -4.49 3.96 -17.33
C SER A 66 -3.36 3.71 -16.32
N PHE A 67 -3.35 2.52 -15.70
CA PHE A 67 -2.10 1.94 -15.22
C PHE A 67 -1.21 1.84 -16.45
N GLN A 68 -0.44 2.89 -16.75
CA GLN A 68 0.53 2.84 -17.82
C GLN A 68 1.38 1.62 -17.51
N LYS A 69 1.42 0.67 -18.47
CA LYS A 69 2.26 -0.52 -18.37
C LYS A 69 3.64 0.01 -18.03
N GLN A 70 4.03 -0.18 -16.77
CA GLN A 70 5.33 0.30 -16.34
C GLN A 70 6.33 -0.45 -17.23
N PRO A 71 7.31 0.26 -17.82
CA PRO A 71 8.38 -0.44 -18.50
C PRO A 71 8.95 -1.48 -17.53
N ASN A 72 9.36 -2.64 -18.04
CA ASN A 72 10.01 -3.64 -17.19
C ASN A 72 11.04 -2.92 -16.32
N PRO A 73 11.01 -3.13 -14.98
CA PRO A 73 11.92 -2.44 -14.10
C PRO A 73 13.34 -2.62 -14.65
N PRO A 74 14.15 -1.54 -14.72
CA PRO A 74 15.49 -1.62 -15.25
C PRO A 74 16.21 -2.82 -14.61
N ASN A 75 17.00 -3.55 -15.40
CA ASN A 75 17.83 -4.60 -14.83
C ASN A 75 18.89 -3.95 -13.95
N PHE A 76 18.58 -3.75 -12.67
CA PHE A 76 19.51 -3.18 -11.71
C PHE A 76 20.59 -4.23 -11.45
N PRO A 77 21.88 -3.92 -11.67
CA PRO A 77 22.95 -4.81 -11.25
C PRO A 77 22.94 -4.87 -9.72
N ALA A 78 22.30 -5.90 -9.17
CA ALA A 78 22.34 -6.19 -7.74
C ALA A 78 23.75 -6.71 -7.40
N TYR A 79 24.62 -5.84 -6.89
CA TYR A 79 25.89 -6.29 -6.33
C TYR A 79 25.62 -7.02 -5.01
N VAL A 80 25.71 -8.35 -5.06
CA VAL A 80 25.64 -9.19 -3.86
C VAL A 80 27.05 -9.37 -3.31
N ASN A 81 27.29 -8.86 -2.10
CA ASN A 81 28.56 -9.07 -1.40
C ASN A 81 28.68 -10.55 -0.97
N ARG A 82 29.40 -11.35 -1.76
CA ARG A 82 29.57 -12.80 -1.52
C ARG A 82 30.31 -13.12 -0.23
N ILE A 83 31.23 -12.24 0.21
CA ILE A 83 31.96 -12.44 1.47
C ILE A 83 30.99 -12.35 2.66
N LEU A 84 30.13 -11.34 2.66
CA LEU A 84 29.10 -11.19 3.69
C LEU A 84 28.08 -12.35 3.63
N LEU A 85 27.62 -12.71 2.44
CA LEU A 85 26.68 -13.83 2.26
C LEU A 85 27.25 -15.14 2.81
N ASN A 86 28.52 -15.45 2.54
CA ASN A 86 29.16 -16.65 3.06
C ASN A 86 29.30 -16.61 4.59
N LYS A 87 29.62 -15.45 5.18
CA LYS A 87 29.66 -15.29 6.64
C LYS A 87 28.29 -15.54 7.27
N LEU A 88 27.21 -15.02 6.66
CA LEU A 88 25.84 -15.24 7.11
C LEU A 88 25.44 -16.71 7.00
N HIS A 89 25.72 -17.33 5.85
CA HIS A 89 25.45 -18.76 5.63
C HIS A 89 26.14 -19.62 6.69
N ASN A 90 27.43 -19.38 6.94
CA ASN A 90 28.19 -20.12 7.94
C ASN A 90 27.67 -19.88 9.36
N PHE A 91 27.22 -18.66 9.69
CA PHE A 91 26.65 -18.35 11.00
C PHE A 91 25.32 -19.06 11.25
N LEU A 92 24.51 -19.26 10.19
CA LEU A 92 23.21 -19.93 10.25
C LEU A 92 23.32 -21.45 10.14
N ASN A 93 24.42 -21.97 9.58
CA ASN A 93 24.63 -23.40 9.43
C ASN A 93 24.60 -24.11 10.79
N GLY A 94 23.83 -25.20 10.89
CA GLY A 94 23.64 -25.97 12.12
C GLY A 94 22.63 -25.38 13.12
N ARG A 95 21.95 -24.26 12.79
CA ARG A 95 20.84 -23.74 13.60
C ARG A 95 19.50 -24.24 13.08
N ASP A 96 18.64 -24.69 13.98
CA ASP A 96 17.28 -25.09 13.65
C ASP A 96 16.34 -23.87 13.57
N LEU A 97 16.30 -23.25 12.40
CA LEU A 97 15.45 -22.11 12.14
C LEU A 97 13.96 -22.46 12.18
N VAL A 98 13.60 -23.73 11.93
CA VAL A 98 12.21 -24.18 11.92
C VAL A 98 11.69 -24.24 13.36
N ALA A 99 12.46 -24.82 14.28
CA ALA A 99 12.12 -24.83 15.70
C ALA A 99 12.07 -23.42 16.30
N MET A 100 12.99 -22.53 15.89
CA MET A 100 12.96 -21.12 16.32
C MET A 100 11.70 -20.41 15.83
N ALA A 101 11.36 -20.52 14.55
CA ALA A 101 10.17 -19.90 13.97
C ALA A 101 8.87 -20.41 14.63
N ALA A 102 8.79 -21.71 14.93
CA ALA A 102 7.63 -22.29 15.62
C ALA A 102 7.42 -21.70 17.03
N SER A 103 8.46 -21.16 17.66
CA SER A 103 8.40 -20.57 19.00
C SER A 103 8.01 -19.09 19.04
N GLU A 104 7.92 -18.42 17.88
CA GLU A 104 7.62 -16.97 17.79
C GLU A 104 6.18 -16.62 18.18
N CYS A 105 5.26 -17.55 17.95
CA CYS A 105 3.83 -17.40 18.26
C CYS A 105 3.41 -18.41 19.33
N HIS A 106 3.20 -17.95 20.57
CA HIS A 106 2.84 -18.82 21.69
C HIS A 106 1.41 -19.36 21.63
N GLU A 107 0.47 -18.55 21.14
CA GLU A 107 -0.94 -18.92 20.97
C GLU A 107 -1.36 -18.35 19.63
N ASN A 108 -1.88 -19.21 18.74
CA ASN A 108 -2.40 -18.82 17.42
C ASN A 108 -3.92 -18.99 17.43
N THR A 109 -4.62 -17.98 17.95
CA THR A 109 -6.07 -17.96 18.08
C THR A 109 -6.62 -16.76 17.32
N THR A 110 -7.65 -16.97 16.52
CA THR A 110 -8.37 -15.91 15.82
C THR A 110 -9.37 -15.21 16.73
N LEU A 111 -9.82 -14.01 16.34
CA LEU A 111 -10.84 -13.26 17.09
C LEU A 111 -12.14 -14.06 17.22
N ALA A 112 -12.51 -14.81 16.18
CA ALA A 112 -13.67 -15.71 16.20
C ALA A 112 -13.54 -16.84 17.22
N GLU A 113 -12.40 -17.53 17.24
CA GLU A 113 -12.13 -18.59 18.21
C GLU A 113 -12.06 -18.04 19.64
N TYR A 114 -11.42 -16.89 19.82
CA TYR A 114 -11.32 -16.22 21.11
C TYR A 114 -12.70 -15.85 21.67
N TRP A 115 -13.59 -15.25 20.88
CA TRP A 115 -14.94 -14.92 21.34
C TRP A 115 -15.82 -16.13 21.56
N MET A 116 -15.71 -17.16 20.73
CA MET A 116 -16.45 -18.38 20.96
C MET A 116 -16.03 -19.00 22.31
N LYS A 117 -14.72 -19.06 22.58
CA LYS A 117 -14.15 -19.62 23.82
C LYS A 117 -14.48 -18.78 25.06
N THR A 118 -14.38 -17.46 24.99
CA THR A 118 -14.46 -16.58 26.18
C THR A 118 -15.83 -15.93 26.39
N LYS A 119 -16.62 -15.75 25.34
CA LYS A 119 -17.91 -15.06 25.35
C LYS A 119 -19.09 -15.94 24.91
N GLN A 120 -18.83 -17.15 24.39
CA GLN A 120 -19.85 -18.02 23.78
C GLN A 120 -20.66 -17.30 22.69
N LYS A 121 -19.99 -16.43 21.92
CA LYS A 121 -20.58 -15.65 20.84
C LYS A 121 -19.85 -15.91 19.53
N SER A 122 -20.61 -16.18 18.47
CA SER A 122 -20.08 -16.27 17.12
C SER A 122 -19.78 -14.87 16.57
N VAL A 123 -18.62 -14.70 15.94
CA VAL A 123 -18.34 -13.52 15.10
C VAL A 123 -19.13 -13.67 13.78
N PRO A 124 -19.91 -12.67 13.36
CA PRO A 124 -20.55 -12.68 12.04
C PRO A 124 -19.52 -12.81 10.90
N THR A 125 -19.91 -13.43 9.78
CA THR A 125 -19.05 -13.68 8.61
C THR A 125 -19.80 -13.44 7.29
N ARG A 126 -20.74 -12.47 7.29
CA ARG A 126 -21.71 -12.25 6.20
C ARG A 126 -21.08 -11.63 4.95
N ASP A 127 -20.04 -10.82 5.14
CA ASP A 127 -19.30 -10.13 4.09
C ASP A 127 -17.78 -10.29 4.30
N SER A 128 -16.98 -9.81 3.33
CA SER A 128 -15.52 -9.92 3.37
C SER A 128 -14.88 -9.16 4.53
N TRP A 129 -15.46 -8.03 4.99
CA TRP A 129 -15.03 -7.31 6.19
C TRP A 129 -15.20 -8.18 7.42
N GLU A 130 -16.38 -8.76 7.60
CA GLU A 130 -16.69 -9.63 8.74
C GLU A 130 -15.84 -10.89 8.76
N LYS A 131 -15.60 -11.51 7.60
CA LYS A 131 -14.66 -12.63 7.47
C LYS A 131 -13.23 -12.23 7.85
N PHE A 132 -12.78 -11.06 7.39
CA PHE A 132 -11.48 -10.51 7.76
C PHE A 132 -11.39 -10.28 9.28
N TYR A 133 -12.37 -9.59 9.87
CA TYR A 133 -12.40 -9.34 11.32
C TYR A 133 -12.40 -10.62 12.15
N ALA A 134 -13.18 -11.62 11.74
CA ALA A 134 -13.23 -12.92 12.39
C ALA A 134 -11.86 -13.63 12.41
N GLN A 135 -11.06 -13.44 11.36
CA GLN A 135 -9.77 -14.09 11.15
C GLN A 135 -8.57 -13.31 11.70
N ILE A 136 -8.76 -12.12 12.28
CA ILE A 136 -7.68 -11.38 12.96
C ILE A 136 -7.09 -12.27 14.04
N GLY A 137 -5.79 -12.54 13.96
CA GLY A 137 -5.08 -13.45 14.86
C GLY A 137 -4.33 -12.74 15.98
N THR A 138 -3.88 -13.54 16.95
CA THR A 138 -2.99 -13.12 18.03
C THR A 138 -1.56 -12.77 17.58
N CYS A 139 -1.10 -13.32 16.46
CA CYS A 139 0.28 -13.17 15.96
C CYS A 139 0.39 -12.49 14.58
N SER A 140 -0.73 -12.34 13.87
CA SER A 140 -0.82 -11.72 12.55
C SER A 140 -2.22 -11.12 12.35
N VAL A 141 -2.31 -10.09 11.51
CA VAL A 141 -3.59 -9.42 11.19
C VAL A 141 -4.42 -10.27 10.24
N TYR A 142 -3.79 -11.05 9.37
CA TYR A 142 -4.44 -11.99 8.46
C TYR A 142 -3.53 -13.19 8.13
N ASN A 143 -4.12 -14.34 7.83
CA ASN A 143 -3.39 -15.56 7.43
C ASN A 143 -3.91 -16.23 6.16
N ASN A 144 -5.09 -15.83 5.68
CA ASN A 144 -5.71 -16.38 4.48
C ASN A 144 -5.69 -15.33 3.37
N ASP A 145 -4.83 -15.54 2.36
CA ASP A 145 -4.68 -14.59 1.25
C ASP A 145 -5.98 -14.45 0.45
N GLN A 146 -6.76 -15.52 0.26
CA GLN A 146 -8.05 -15.46 -0.44
C GLN A 146 -9.04 -14.55 0.28
N THR A 147 -9.19 -14.66 1.61
CA THR A 147 -10.07 -13.77 2.38
C THR A 147 -9.69 -12.31 2.18
N VAL A 148 -8.39 -12.02 2.14
CA VAL A 148 -7.90 -10.65 1.98
C VAL A 148 -8.08 -10.18 0.55
N ASP A 149 -7.81 -11.01 -0.44
CA ASP A 149 -7.94 -10.64 -1.84
C ASP A 149 -9.42 -10.40 -2.22
N ASP A 150 -10.34 -11.19 -1.66
CA ASP A 150 -11.79 -10.93 -1.74
C ASP A 150 -12.15 -9.55 -1.13
N LEU A 151 -11.60 -9.23 0.06
CA LEU A 151 -11.80 -7.93 0.69
C LEU A 151 -11.20 -6.77 -0.13
N LEU A 152 -10.02 -6.95 -0.74
CA LEU A 152 -9.41 -5.94 -1.60
C LEU A 152 -10.27 -5.68 -2.85
N ALA A 153 -10.84 -6.72 -3.45
CA ALA A 153 -11.76 -6.60 -4.58
C ALA A 153 -13.04 -5.84 -4.17
N ASP A 154 -13.61 -6.15 -3.01
CA ASP A 154 -14.78 -5.44 -2.51
C ASP A 154 -14.47 -3.97 -2.16
N LEU A 155 -13.33 -3.67 -1.52
CA LEU A 155 -12.91 -2.28 -1.24
C LEU A 155 -12.78 -1.45 -2.53
N ASN A 156 -12.32 -2.07 -3.62
CA ASN A 156 -12.18 -1.42 -4.91
C ASN A 156 -13.53 -1.16 -5.59
N THR A 157 -14.49 -2.08 -5.48
CA THR A 157 -15.71 -2.07 -6.31
C THR A 157 -17.01 -1.75 -5.58
N ALA A 158 -17.07 -1.90 -4.25
CA ALA A 158 -18.29 -1.71 -3.49
C ALA A 158 -18.84 -0.28 -3.62
N THR A 159 -20.17 -0.17 -3.74
CA THR A 159 -20.86 1.11 -3.89
C THR A 159 -20.75 1.96 -2.63
N ILE A 160 -20.31 3.20 -2.79
CA ILE A 160 -20.18 4.17 -1.70
C ILE A 160 -21.55 4.77 -1.39
N LYS A 161 -22.01 4.57 -0.15
CA LYS A 161 -23.26 5.09 0.39
C LYS A 161 -23.10 6.50 0.96
N ALA A 162 -22.01 6.74 1.69
CA ALA A 162 -21.72 8.04 2.31
C ALA A 162 -20.22 8.29 2.46
N VAL A 163 -19.84 9.58 2.48
CA VAL A 163 -18.45 10.02 2.66
C VAL A 163 -18.37 11.08 3.76
N HIS A 164 -17.50 10.84 4.73
CA HIS A 164 -17.27 11.72 5.87
C HIS A 164 -15.80 12.14 5.96
N ILE A 165 -15.53 13.28 6.59
CA ILE A 165 -14.18 13.66 7.00
C ILE A 165 -13.81 12.76 8.18
N MET A 166 -12.65 12.09 8.10
CA MET A 166 -12.20 11.27 9.22
C MET A 166 -11.72 12.16 10.36
N ASP A 167 -12.29 11.97 11.54
CA ASP A 167 -11.82 12.62 12.76
C ASP A 167 -10.53 11.91 13.25
N GLY A 168 -9.45 12.68 13.44
CA GLY A 168 -8.14 12.22 13.90
C GLY A 168 -7.09 12.16 12.79
N GLY A 169 -5.81 12.37 13.12
CA GLY A 169 -4.73 12.58 12.12
C GLY A 169 -4.67 14.04 11.63
N THR A 170 -3.62 14.38 10.86
CA THR A 170 -3.36 15.79 10.49
C THR A 170 -3.61 16.09 9.02
N GLN A 171 -3.43 15.13 8.11
CA GLN A 171 -3.61 15.32 6.66
C GLN A 171 -5.02 14.90 6.19
N ALA A 172 -5.38 15.29 4.96
CA ALA A 172 -6.69 15.04 4.38
C ALA A 172 -6.95 13.54 4.16
N LYS A 173 -8.03 13.04 4.79
CA LYS A 173 -8.51 11.67 4.62
C LYS A 173 -10.00 11.59 4.90
N LEU A 174 -10.66 10.68 4.21
CA LEU A 174 -12.10 10.50 4.25
C LEU A 174 -12.44 9.11 4.78
N VAL A 175 -13.62 8.96 5.36
CA VAL A 175 -14.22 7.67 5.67
C VAL A 175 -15.28 7.40 4.62
N PHE A 176 -15.13 6.28 3.93
CA PHE A 176 -16.19 5.71 3.09
C PHE A 176 -17.05 4.80 3.94
N THR A 177 -18.36 4.98 3.84
CA THR A 177 -19.36 4.01 4.28
C THR A 177 -19.97 3.41 3.02
N PHE A 178 -19.94 2.09 2.89
CA PHE A 178 -20.48 1.35 1.75
C PHE A 178 -21.95 0.96 1.99
N GLU A 179 -22.63 0.45 0.96
CA GLU A 179 -24.04 0.01 1.05
C GLU A 179 -24.28 -1.10 2.09
N ASN A 180 -23.29 -1.92 2.38
CA ASN A 180 -23.33 -2.93 3.46
C ASN A 180 -23.01 -2.37 4.86
N ASP A 181 -23.01 -1.03 5.00
CA ASP A 181 -22.68 -0.27 6.21
C ASP A 181 -21.27 -0.52 6.77
N LYS A 182 -20.40 -1.18 5.99
CA LYS A 182 -18.97 -1.32 6.32
C LYS A 182 -18.21 -0.07 5.91
N GLN A 183 -17.02 0.10 6.51
CA GLN A 183 -16.24 1.31 6.35
C GLN A 183 -14.83 1.06 5.82
N ALA A 184 -14.27 2.10 5.19
CA ALA A 184 -12.87 2.17 4.80
C ALA A 184 -12.33 3.59 4.94
N VAL A 185 -11.01 3.70 5.13
CA VAL A 185 -10.27 4.97 5.09
C VAL A 185 -9.81 5.22 3.67
N PHE A 186 -10.15 6.38 3.13
CA PHE A 186 -9.71 6.84 1.81
C PHE A 186 -8.66 7.95 1.95
N LYS A 187 -7.50 7.75 1.31
CA LYS A 187 -6.47 8.79 1.17
C LYS A 187 -6.33 9.17 -0.32
N PRO A 188 -6.61 10.43 -0.70
CA PRO A 188 -6.59 10.82 -2.10
C PRO A 188 -5.17 10.96 -2.66
N MET A 189 -5.02 10.67 -3.95
CA MET A 189 -3.81 10.97 -4.70
C MET A 189 -3.58 12.48 -4.80
N ARG A 190 -2.36 12.89 -4.43
CA ARG A 190 -1.88 14.27 -4.53
C ARG A 190 -0.88 14.46 -5.68
N PHE A 191 0.25 13.75 -5.64
CA PHE A 191 1.33 13.85 -6.63
C PHE A 191 1.44 12.60 -7.50
N GLY A 192 2.12 12.73 -8.65
CA GLY A 192 2.48 11.59 -9.51
C GLY A 192 3.47 10.63 -8.85
N ARG A 193 3.67 9.45 -9.44
CA ARG A 193 4.54 8.40 -8.87
C ARG A 193 6.02 8.78 -8.81
N ASP A 194 6.47 9.61 -9.76
CA ASP A 194 7.86 10.08 -9.86
C ASP A 194 8.13 11.32 -8.99
N TYR A 195 7.16 11.77 -8.21
CA TYR A 195 7.38 12.86 -7.28
C TYR A 195 8.22 12.37 -6.10
N GLU A 196 9.37 13.00 -5.91
CA GLU A 196 10.23 12.82 -4.76
C GLU A 196 10.03 13.95 -3.75
N SER A 197 10.08 13.62 -2.46
CA SER A 197 10.02 14.61 -1.38
C SER A 197 11.18 15.60 -1.50
N ASP A 198 10.90 16.88 -1.24
CA ASP A 198 11.95 17.90 -1.20
C ASP A 198 13.00 17.51 -0.15
N PRO A 199 14.30 17.48 -0.48
CA PRO A 199 15.37 17.15 0.48
C PRO A 199 15.42 18.07 1.71
N ASN A 200 14.85 19.28 1.62
CA ASN A 200 14.74 20.23 2.73
C ASN A 200 13.51 20.02 3.59
N HIS A 201 12.56 19.17 3.17
CA HIS A 201 11.41 18.84 3.99
C HIS A 201 11.81 17.86 5.09
N PHE A 202 11.48 18.23 6.33
CA PHE A 202 11.54 17.30 7.45
C PHE A 202 10.45 16.23 7.29
N TYR A 203 10.64 15.06 7.90
CA TYR A 203 9.67 13.95 7.92
C TYR A 203 8.26 14.34 8.40
N PHE A 204 8.13 15.32 9.30
CA PHE A 204 6.83 15.85 9.75
C PHE A 204 6.24 16.91 8.83
N SER A 205 6.94 17.25 7.75
CA SER A 205 6.49 18.17 6.70
C SER A 205 6.16 17.48 5.38
N ASP A 206 6.40 16.18 5.28
CA ASP A 206 6.15 15.43 4.06
C ASP A 206 4.64 15.21 3.84
N PHE A 207 4.21 15.30 2.59
CA PHE A 207 2.84 14.97 2.22
C PHE A 207 2.66 13.46 2.16
N GLU A 208 1.54 12.96 2.69
CA GLU A 208 1.21 11.55 2.57
C GLU A 208 1.03 11.13 1.10
N ARG A 209 1.57 9.96 0.78
CA ARG A 209 1.47 9.32 -0.54
C ARG A 209 0.52 8.13 -0.45
N HIS A 210 -0.63 8.21 -1.12
CA HIS A 210 -1.64 7.15 -1.07
C HIS A 210 -1.10 5.80 -1.58
N ASN A 211 -0.26 5.84 -2.62
CA ASN A 211 0.38 4.66 -3.20
C ASN A 211 1.42 4.02 -2.26
N ALA A 212 1.99 4.77 -1.32
CA ALA A 212 2.90 4.21 -0.32
C ALA A 212 2.15 3.29 0.66
N GLU A 213 0.90 3.61 1.02
CA GLU A 213 0.05 2.73 1.85
C GLU A 213 -0.20 1.39 1.16
N ILE A 214 -0.53 1.43 -0.13
CA ILE A 214 -0.76 0.23 -0.95
C ILE A 214 0.53 -0.60 -1.03
N ALA A 215 1.63 0.02 -1.46
CA ALA A 215 2.91 -0.67 -1.64
C ALA A 215 3.43 -1.28 -0.32
N THR A 216 3.27 -0.58 0.80
CA THR A 216 3.72 -1.06 2.12
C THR A 216 2.91 -2.26 2.58
N PHE A 217 1.59 -2.26 2.37
CA PHE A 217 0.75 -3.43 2.65
C PHE A 217 1.20 -4.67 1.86
N HIS A 218 1.49 -4.51 0.57
CA HIS A 218 1.99 -5.62 -0.25
C HIS A 218 3.41 -6.06 0.16
N LEU A 219 4.30 -5.12 0.52
CA LEU A 219 5.64 -5.47 1.01
C LEU A 219 5.59 -6.23 2.34
N ASP A 220 4.72 -5.82 3.27
CA ASP A 220 4.45 -6.56 4.52
C ASP A 220 3.99 -7.99 4.24
N ARG A 221 3.16 -8.21 3.21
CA ARG A 221 2.78 -9.55 2.75
C ARG A 221 3.96 -10.33 2.19
N VAL A 222 4.78 -9.71 1.33
CA VAL A 222 5.95 -10.34 0.68
C VAL A 222 7.01 -10.74 1.71
N LEU A 223 7.23 -9.93 2.75
CA LEU A 223 8.14 -10.23 3.85
C LEU A 223 7.58 -11.28 4.83
N GLY A 224 6.33 -11.70 4.66
CA GLY A 224 5.67 -12.68 5.52
C GLY A 224 5.24 -12.16 6.88
N PHE A 225 5.30 -10.83 7.11
CA PHE A 225 4.89 -10.23 8.38
C PHE A 225 3.38 -10.33 8.60
N ARG A 226 2.58 -10.03 7.56
CA ARG A 226 1.11 -10.09 7.59
C ARG A 226 0.50 -9.31 8.77
N ARG A 227 1.07 -8.14 9.06
CA ARG A 227 0.68 -7.24 10.16
C ARG A 227 0.19 -5.88 9.66
N ALA A 228 0.31 -5.60 8.36
CA ALA A 228 -0.29 -4.44 7.74
C ALA A 228 -1.80 -4.63 7.48
N VAL A 229 -2.53 -3.53 7.42
CA VAL A 229 -3.98 -3.51 7.20
C VAL A 229 -4.28 -3.58 5.69
N PRO A 230 -5.22 -4.42 5.22
CA PRO A 230 -5.59 -4.53 3.81
C PRO A 230 -5.87 -3.18 3.15
N THR A 231 -5.14 -2.87 2.09
CA THR A 231 -5.19 -1.58 1.39
C THR A 231 -5.13 -1.79 -0.12
N VAL A 232 -6.07 -1.20 -0.86
CA VAL A 232 -6.18 -1.29 -2.32
C VAL A 232 -6.20 0.09 -2.97
N GLY A 233 -5.81 0.20 -4.24
CA GLY A 233 -6.06 1.41 -5.03
C GLY A 233 -7.49 1.44 -5.56
N ARG A 234 -8.11 2.63 -5.59
CA ARG A 234 -9.42 2.86 -6.23
C ARG A 234 -9.42 4.20 -6.95
N ILE A 235 -9.98 4.22 -8.16
CA ILE A 235 -10.31 5.46 -8.87
C ILE A 235 -11.77 5.75 -8.58
N VAL A 236 -12.06 6.94 -8.04
CA VAL A 236 -13.42 7.37 -7.72
C VAL A 236 -13.85 8.53 -8.60
N ASN A 237 -15.14 8.58 -8.93
CA ASN A 237 -15.73 9.77 -9.54
C ASN A 237 -16.03 10.82 -8.45
N MET A 238 -15.38 11.98 -8.56
CA MET A 238 -15.47 13.06 -7.59
C MET A 238 -16.88 13.65 -7.48
N THR A 239 -17.69 13.55 -8.52
CA THR A 239 -19.08 14.03 -8.50
C THR A 239 -20.00 13.00 -7.86
N SER A 240 -20.12 11.81 -8.48
CA SER A 240 -21.13 10.83 -8.09
C SER A 240 -20.76 10.00 -6.85
N GLU A 241 -19.48 9.75 -6.61
CA GLU A 241 -19.02 8.92 -5.49
C GLU A 241 -18.50 9.74 -4.30
N LEU A 242 -18.03 10.97 -4.52
CA LEU A 242 -17.58 11.85 -3.44
C LEU A 242 -18.59 12.97 -3.14
N TYR A 243 -18.76 13.94 -4.04
CA TYR A 243 -19.54 15.15 -3.77
C TYR A 243 -21.01 14.88 -3.43
N GLU A 244 -21.67 13.99 -4.19
CA GLU A 244 -23.07 13.64 -3.96
C GLU A 244 -23.27 12.87 -2.65
N LYS A 245 -22.28 12.05 -2.27
CA LYS A 245 -22.29 11.20 -1.07
C LYS A 245 -21.68 11.89 0.17
N ALA A 246 -21.09 13.07 0.00
CA ALA A 246 -20.40 13.80 1.04
C ALA A 246 -21.36 14.40 2.08
N GLU A 247 -20.96 14.33 3.35
CA GLU A 247 -21.61 15.08 4.40
C GLU A 247 -21.57 16.60 4.16
N LYS A 248 -22.51 17.33 4.77
CA LYS A 248 -22.70 18.77 4.54
C LYS A 248 -21.43 19.61 4.75
N LYS A 249 -20.62 19.30 5.76
CA LYS A 249 -19.37 20.04 6.05
C LYS A 249 -18.31 19.82 4.98
N LEU A 250 -18.19 18.60 4.45
CA LEU A 250 -17.27 18.24 3.36
C LEU A 250 -17.75 18.81 2.02
N LYS A 251 -19.04 18.68 1.72
CA LYS A 251 -19.65 19.13 0.45
C LYS A 251 -19.42 20.61 0.18
N LYS A 252 -19.41 21.44 1.22
CA LYS A 252 -19.11 22.89 1.14
C LYS A 252 -17.66 23.22 0.76
N THR A 253 -16.76 22.25 0.81
CA THR A 253 -15.34 22.44 0.48
C THR A 253 -15.01 22.12 -0.98
N PHE A 254 -16.01 21.67 -1.76
CA PHE A 254 -15.85 21.41 -3.18
C PHE A 254 -15.94 22.69 -4.00
N PHE A 255 -15.14 22.78 -5.05
CA PHE A 255 -15.14 23.88 -6.00
C PHE A 255 -14.58 23.44 -7.35
N ILE A 256 -14.75 24.28 -8.38
CA ILE A 256 -14.19 24.06 -9.71
C ILE A 256 -12.93 24.91 -9.85
N SER A 257 -11.81 24.31 -10.24
CA SER A 257 -10.60 25.09 -10.49
C SER A 257 -10.70 25.88 -11.79
N PRO A 258 -9.94 26.99 -11.93
CA PRO A 258 -9.90 27.76 -13.18
C PRO A 258 -9.29 27.02 -14.39
N GLY A 259 -8.86 25.76 -14.23
CA GLY A 259 -7.77 25.12 -14.97
C GLY A 259 -7.71 25.46 -16.46
N GLU A 260 -6.60 26.06 -16.89
CA GLU A 260 -6.26 26.23 -18.30
C GLU A 260 -5.39 25.05 -18.75
N LEU A 261 -5.85 24.28 -19.74
CA LEU A 261 -4.95 23.40 -20.49
C LEU A 261 -4.18 24.25 -21.48
N ILE A 262 -2.92 24.57 -21.17
CA ILE A 262 -1.97 25.03 -22.19
C ILE A 262 -1.60 23.80 -23.01
N THR A 263 -2.37 23.51 -24.06
CA THR A 263 -1.87 22.64 -25.13
C THR A 263 -0.66 23.31 -25.74
N GLU A 264 0.43 22.56 -25.82
CA GLU A 264 1.71 22.87 -26.45
C GLU A 264 1.58 23.95 -27.52
N LYS A 265 2.23 25.10 -27.31
CA LYS A 265 2.44 26.08 -28.38
C LYS A 265 3.18 25.34 -29.50
N GLN A 266 2.47 24.95 -30.55
CA GLN A 266 3.09 24.75 -31.85
C GLN A 266 3.73 26.09 -32.21
N LEU A 267 5.04 26.21 -31.96
CA LEU A 267 5.86 27.27 -32.51
C LEU A 267 5.81 27.09 -34.03
N LEU A 268 4.89 27.82 -34.69
CA LEU A 268 5.02 28.02 -36.12
C LEU A 268 6.30 28.84 -36.34
N PRO A 269 7.18 28.43 -37.27
CA PRO A 269 8.23 29.31 -37.76
C PRO A 269 7.51 30.47 -38.46
N TYR A 270 8.10 31.66 -38.44
CA TYR A 270 7.52 32.91 -38.98
C TYR A 270 6.55 33.60 -38.02
N GLY A 271 7.09 34.57 -37.27
CA GLY A 271 6.40 35.37 -36.26
C GLY A 271 5.23 36.21 -36.78
N VAL A 272 4.11 35.55 -37.04
CA VAL A 272 2.81 36.18 -37.24
C VAL A 272 2.01 36.01 -35.95
N ILE A 273 1.80 37.10 -35.23
CA ILE A 273 0.84 37.14 -34.11
C ILE A 273 -0.55 37.16 -34.74
N LEU A 274 -1.16 35.99 -34.89
CA LEU A 274 -2.60 35.91 -35.14
C LEU A 274 -3.31 36.16 -33.81
N CYS A 275 -3.90 37.35 -33.64
CA CYS A 275 -4.73 37.68 -32.47
C CYS A 275 -6.02 36.84 -32.35
N ASP A 276 -6.28 35.91 -33.28
CA ASP A 276 -7.54 35.15 -33.36
C ASP A 276 -7.45 33.68 -32.90
N LEU A 277 -6.45 33.30 -32.09
CA LEU A 277 -6.39 31.98 -31.44
C LEU A 277 -6.63 31.99 -29.92
N LEU A 278 -7.15 33.09 -29.36
CA LEU A 278 -7.47 33.21 -27.92
C LEU A 278 -8.86 32.66 -27.52
N HIS A 279 -9.54 31.90 -28.38
CA HIS A 279 -10.87 31.34 -28.11
C HIS A 279 -10.94 29.81 -28.11
N ASN A 280 -9.80 29.13 -27.93
CA ASN A 280 -9.82 27.69 -27.67
C ASN A 280 -8.92 27.29 -26.50
N THR A 281 -8.87 28.11 -25.45
CA THR A 281 -8.47 27.63 -24.14
C THR A 281 -9.56 26.70 -23.63
N ARG A 282 -9.39 25.38 -23.84
CA ARG A 282 -10.21 24.40 -23.11
C ARG A 282 -9.86 24.56 -21.63
N THR A 283 -10.73 25.28 -20.92
CA THR A 283 -10.66 25.31 -19.46
C THR A 283 -11.00 23.91 -18.97
N SER A 284 -10.01 23.18 -18.46
CA SER A 284 -10.24 21.97 -17.69
C SER A 284 -10.89 22.39 -16.38
N LYS A 285 -12.23 22.39 -16.34
CA LYS A 285 -13.05 22.61 -15.15
C LYS A 285 -12.87 21.43 -14.19
N ASN A 286 -11.71 21.35 -13.53
CA ASN A 286 -11.40 20.24 -12.66
C ASN A 286 -12.21 20.36 -11.36
N HIS A 287 -12.82 19.27 -10.96
CA HIS A 287 -13.48 19.17 -9.66
C HIS A 287 -12.41 19.06 -8.58
N CYS A 288 -12.50 19.92 -7.56
CA CYS A 288 -11.57 19.96 -6.45
C CYS A 288 -12.31 19.93 -5.11
N PHE A 289 -11.64 19.47 -4.05
CA PHE A 289 -12.10 19.65 -2.68
C PHE A 289 -10.93 19.97 -1.73
N VAL A 290 -11.21 20.73 -0.69
CA VAL A 290 -10.24 21.07 0.37
C VAL A 290 -10.31 20.09 1.55
N SER A 291 -11.50 19.60 1.90
CA SER A 291 -11.77 18.89 3.17
C SER A 291 -11.50 19.77 4.41
N ARG A 292 -11.37 19.16 5.59
CA ARG A 292 -10.98 19.81 6.85
C ARG A 292 -9.96 18.94 7.59
N CYS A 293 -8.78 19.48 7.83
CA CYS A 293 -7.69 18.84 8.56
C CYS A 293 -6.68 19.90 9.03
N ASP A 294 -5.75 19.51 9.91
CA ASP A 294 -4.79 20.43 10.52
C ASP A 294 -3.60 20.77 9.60
N TYR A 295 -3.34 19.95 8.58
CA TYR A 295 -2.13 20.03 7.76
C TYR A 295 -2.47 20.21 6.28
N TYR A 296 -2.37 21.46 5.82
CA TYR A 296 -2.57 21.87 4.42
C TYR A 296 -3.91 21.44 3.80
N CYS A 297 -5.00 21.45 4.59
CA CYS A 297 -6.36 21.49 4.07
C CYS A 297 -6.76 22.94 3.77
N ASP A 298 -6.14 23.52 2.74
CA ASP A 298 -6.43 24.86 2.21
C ASP A 298 -6.65 24.83 0.69
N THR A 299 -7.11 25.95 0.11
CA THR A 299 -7.41 26.03 -1.32
C THR A 299 -6.17 25.82 -2.21
N THR A 300 -4.98 26.23 -1.74
CA THR A 300 -3.72 26.09 -2.48
C THR A 300 -3.32 24.63 -2.62
N HIS A 301 -3.59 23.83 -1.60
CA HIS A 301 -3.27 22.41 -1.52
C HIS A 301 -4.51 21.52 -1.71
N ALA A 302 -5.55 22.02 -2.37
CA ALA A 302 -6.76 21.26 -2.65
C ALA A 302 -6.47 20.01 -3.49
N ILE A 303 -7.31 18.98 -3.31
CA ILE A 303 -7.25 17.76 -4.11
C ILE A 303 -8.14 17.93 -5.33
N CYS A 304 -7.55 17.87 -6.52
CA CYS A 304 -8.25 18.09 -7.80
C CYS A 304 -8.16 16.87 -8.74
N GLY A 305 -9.26 16.50 -9.37
CA GLY A 305 -9.31 15.48 -10.42
C GLY A 305 -8.86 15.99 -11.79
N LEU A 306 -8.94 15.12 -12.80
CA LEU A 306 -8.65 15.43 -14.20
C LEU A 306 -9.67 14.76 -15.16
N PRO A 307 -10.82 15.38 -15.43
CA PRO A 307 -11.38 16.53 -14.71
C PRO A 307 -12.09 16.14 -13.41
N ASP A 308 -12.70 14.96 -13.36
CA ASP A 308 -13.61 14.52 -12.28
C ASP A 308 -13.26 13.15 -11.69
N LEU A 309 -12.22 12.48 -12.19
CA LEU A 309 -11.71 11.24 -11.61
C LEU A 309 -10.58 11.52 -10.62
N LYS A 310 -10.55 10.74 -9.54
CA LYS A 310 -9.52 10.83 -8.51
C LYS A 310 -9.11 9.45 -8.03
N GLU A 311 -7.84 9.10 -8.22
CA GLU A 311 -7.24 7.93 -7.57
C GLU A 311 -7.05 8.18 -6.07
N GLY A 312 -7.11 7.12 -5.26
CA GLY A 312 -6.65 7.12 -3.89
C GLY A 312 -6.47 5.70 -3.36
N SER A 313 -5.92 5.59 -2.15
CA SER A 313 -5.86 4.32 -1.42
C SER A 313 -7.11 4.16 -0.57
N VAL A 314 -7.63 2.93 -0.54
CA VAL A 314 -8.79 2.52 0.25
C VAL A 314 -8.33 1.41 1.18
N GLN A 315 -8.29 1.69 2.48
CA GLN A 315 -7.87 0.76 3.52
C GLN A 315 -9.08 0.34 4.34
N VAL A 316 -9.26 -0.96 4.60
CA VAL A 316 -10.35 -1.44 5.46
C VAL A 316 -10.32 -0.75 6.83
N PHE A 317 -11.48 -0.34 7.34
CA PHE A 317 -11.56 0.19 8.70
C PHE A 317 -11.30 -0.93 9.70
N LEU A 318 -10.54 -0.65 10.76
CA LEU A 318 -10.34 -1.63 11.84
C LEU A 318 -11.66 -1.89 12.59
N PRO A 319 -11.81 -3.06 13.24
CA PRO A 319 -12.98 -3.30 14.08
C PRO A 319 -13.19 -2.17 15.09
N ASP A 320 -14.45 -1.94 15.45
CA ASP A 320 -14.82 -0.89 16.39
C ASP A 320 -14.04 -1.01 17.71
N GLU A 321 -13.58 0.13 18.24
CA GLU A 321 -12.71 0.16 19.42
C GLU A 321 -13.42 -0.26 20.71
N SER A 322 -14.75 -0.13 20.78
CA SER A 322 -15.54 -0.67 21.90
C SER A 322 -15.58 -2.20 21.91
N VAL A 323 -15.34 -2.82 20.76
CA VAL A 323 -15.42 -4.25 20.53
C VAL A 323 -14.02 -4.89 20.55
N VAL A 324 -13.06 -4.28 19.87
CA VAL A 324 -11.64 -4.68 19.85
C VAL A 324 -10.79 -3.46 20.25
N PRO A 325 -10.51 -3.28 21.55
CA PRO A 325 -9.77 -2.12 22.02
C PRO A 325 -8.32 -2.15 21.54
N ARG A 326 -7.80 -0.97 21.19
CA ARG A 326 -6.45 -0.78 20.65
C ARG A 326 -5.56 -0.05 21.65
N ARG A 327 -4.24 -0.16 21.49
CA ARG A 327 -3.26 0.49 22.37
C ARG A 327 -2.38 1.43 21.57
N HIS A 328 -2.20 2.65 22.07
CA HIS A 328 -1.26 3.62 21.53
C HIS A 328 0.00 3.64 22.39
N ASN A 329 1.14 3.28 21.80
CA ASN A 329 2.42 3.21 22.50
C ASN A 329 3.42 4.16 21.84
N ARG A 330 4.10 4.99 22.64
CA ARG A 330 5.17 5.85 22.14
C ARG A 330 6.40 5.00 21.81
N SER A 331 6.91 5.11 20.58
CA SER A 331 8.16 4.45 20.18
C SER A 331 9.34 4.96 21.01
N PRO A 332 10.25 4.08 21.49
CA PRO A 332 11.49 4.50 22.12
C PRO A 332 12.48 5.12 21.12
N TYR A 333 12.31 4.83 19.81
CA TYR A 333 13.07 5.45 18.71
C TYR A 333 12.31 6.61 18.05
N ARG A 334 11.32 7.19 18.75
CA ARG A 334 10.63 8.39 18.26
C ARG A 334 11.65 9.50 18.02
N ARG A 335 11.54 10.17 16.87
CA ARG A 335 12.33 11.36 16.53
C ARG A 335 11.93 12.58 17.37
N THR A 336 12.67 13.68 17.22
CA THR A 336 12.48 14.90 18.02
C THR A 336 11.28 15.73 17.56
N TYR A 337 10.91 15.68 16.28
CA TYR A 337 9.92 16.55 15.64
C TYR A 337 10.24 18.05 15.86
N SER A 338 11.53 18.40 15.77
CA SER A 338 12.01 19.76 15.98
C SER A 338 13.02 20.15 14.92
N LYS A 339 12.89 21.38 14.40
CA LYS A 339 13.86 21.99 13.47
C LYS A 339 15.15 22.45 14.18
N LYS A 340 15.10 22.63 15.50
CA LYS A 340 16.25 23.11 16.31
C LYS A 340 17.05 21.94 16.87
N ASN A 341 16.38 21.07 17.62
CA ASN A 341 17.01 19.91 18.24
C ASN A 341 16.72 18.70 17.36
N GLN A 342 17.55 18.47 16.35
CA GLN A 342 17.29 17.48 15.30
C GLN A 342 17.79 16.07 15.65
N VAL A 343 18.66 15.95 16.66
CA VAL A 343 19.29 14.69 17.07
C VAL A 343 18.65 14.21 18.37
N ALA A 344 17.95 13.07 18.31
CA ALA A 344 17.47 12.32 19.46
C ALA A 344 18.63 11.54 20.11
N GLU A 345 18.50 11.20 21.39
CA GLU A 345 19.53 10.44 22.13
C GLU A 345 19.93 9.12 21.43
N TRP A 346 18.95 8.41 20.84
CA TRP A 346 19.20 7.16 20.13
C TRP A 346 19.97 7.33 18.82
N GLN A 347 20.02 8.55 18.26
CA GLN A 347 20.77 8.85 17.03
C GLN A 347 22.26 9.10 17.32
N SER A 348 22.62 9.47 18.56
CA SER A 348 24.00 9.76 18.96
C SER A 348 24.63 8.69 19.86
N ASN A 349 23.82 7.95 20.61
CA ASN A 349 24.30 6.93 21.54
C ASN A 349 24.13 5.51 20.98
N MET A 350 25.25 4.88 20.60
CA MET A 350 25.27 3.49 20.11
C MET A 350 24.80 2.45 21.14
N ASN A 351 24.91 2.75 22.44
CA ASN A 351 24.48 1.86 23.52
C ASN A 351 23.01 2.09 23.94
N TYR A 352 22.29 2.99 23.29
CA TYR A 352 20.91 3.36 23.65
C TYR A 352 19.97 2.16 23.81
N CYS A 353 20.06 1.18 22.91
CA CYS A 353 19.24 -0.03 22.97
C CYS A 353 19.48 -0.81 24.28
N THR A 354 20.74 -1.03 24.62
CA THR A 354 21.16 -1.75 25.83
C THR A 354 20.76 -0.99 27.08
N ASP A 355 21.09 0.31 27.13
CA ASP A 355 21.02 1.09 28.37
C ASP A 355 19.61 1.64 28.65
N LYS A 356 18.79 1.86 27.61
CA LYS A 356 17.50 2.57 27.72
C LYS A 356 16.30 1.80 27.20
N VAL A 357 16.48 0.85 26.29
CA VAL A 357 15.35 0.11 25.68
C VAL A 357 15.18 -1.25 26.35
N LYS A 358 16.21 -2.11 26.34
CA LYS A 358 16.15 -3.48 26.88
C LYS A 358 15.85 -3.52 28.37
N VAL A 359 16.26 -2.51 29.13
CA VAL A 359 15.98 -2.40 30.58
C VAL A 359 14.53 -2.04 30.90
N LYS A 360 13.74 -1.55 29.93
CA LYS A 360 12.34 -1.19 30.18
C LYS A 360 11.49 -2.44 30.28
N LYS A 361 10.64 -2.53 31.32
CA LYS A 361 9.72 -3.66 31.57
C LYS A 361 8.98 -4.16 30.33
N GLN A 362 8.51 -3.25 29.48
CA GLN A 362 7.75 -3.59 28.27
C GLN A 362 8.56 -4.21 27.12
N TYR A 363 9.89 -4.10 27.15
CA TYR A 363 10.81 -4.62 26.12
C TYR A 363 11.77 -5.68 26.67
N ALA A 364 11.89 -5.81 28.00
CA ALA A 364 12.78 -6.76 28.66
C ALA A 364 12.40 -8.23 28.38
N HIS A 365 11.10 -8.51 28.22
CA HIS A 365 10.57 -9.84 27.96
C HIS A 365 9.44 -9.81 26.92
N GLY A 366 9.25 -10.93 26.22
CA GLY A 366 8.23 -11.11 25.19
C GLY A 366 8.64 -10.57 23.82
N ARG A 367 7.68 -10.43 22.92
CA ARG A 367 7.92 -10.11 21.50
C ARG A 367 8.09 -8.63 21.16
N LYS A 368 7.75 -7.70 22.07
CA LYS A 368 7.63 -6.26 21.74
C LYS A 368 8.90 -5.63 21.17
N LEU A 369 10.09 -6.09 21.60
CA LEU A 369 11.36 -5.60 21.05
C LEU A 369 11.63 -6.17 19.64
N LEU A 370 11.26 -7.43 19.40
CA LEU A 370 11.37 -8.05 18.08
C LEU A 370 10.38 -7.40 17.11
N ASP A 371 9.14 -7.16 17.53
CA ASP A 371 8.13 -6.42 16.75
C ASP A 371 8.63 -5.04 16.33
N LEU A 372 9.36 -4.36 17.22
CA LEU A 372 9.95 -3.05 16.95
C LEU A 372 11.09 -3.14 15.92
N ILE A 373 11.90 -4.20 15.96
CA ILE A 373 12.97 -4.44 14.99
C ILE A 373 12.36 -4.75 13.61
N ASP A 374 11.38 -5.65 13.54
CA ASP A 374 10.68 -5.98 12.29
C ASP A 374 10.04 -4.75 11.65
N LEU A 375 9.35 -3.93 12.46
CA LEU A 375 8.76 -2.67 12.00
C LEU A 375 9.82 -1.72 11.45
N HIS A 376 10.96 -1.57 12.13
CA HIS A 376 12.05 -0.73 11.64
C HIS A 376 12.78 -1.29 10.41
N ILE A 377 12.81 -2.61 10.22
CA ILE A 377 13.28 -3.22 8.96
C ILE A 377 12.34 -2.83 7.82
N LEU A 378 11.02 -2.94 8.03
CA LEU A 378 10.02 -2.50 7.04
C LEU A 378 10.16 -1.02 6.74
N ASP A 379 10.19 -0.17 7.77
CA ASP A 379 10.33 1.28 7.64
C ASP A 379 11.60 1.68 6.90
N TYR A 380 12.72 0.99 7.17
CA TYR A 380 13.98 1.23 6.46
C TYR A 380 13.89 0.90 4.97
N LEU A 381 13.27 -0.23 4.61
CA LEU A 381 13.11 -0.65 3.21
C LEU A 381 12.25 0.34 2.39
N ILE A 382 11.25 0.96 3.02
CA ILE A 382 10.36 1.93 2.36
C ILE A 382 10.79 3.39 2.56
N GLY A 383 11.88 3.65 3.29
CA GLY A 383 12.35 5.00 3.61
C GLY A 383 11.39 5.79 4.49
N LYS A 384 10.63 5.13 5.37
CA LYS A 384 9.68 5.78 6.28
C LYS A 384 10.36 6.27 7.56
N GLU A 385 10.21 7.56 7.83
CA GLU A 385 10.81 8.22 9.01
C GLU A 385 9.81 8.63 10.09
N ASN A 386 8.50 8.50 9.83
CA ASN A 386 7.40 8.97 10.70
C ASN A 386 6.47 7.85 11.15
#